data_AF-A0A7X2DAM6-F1
#
_entry.id   AF-A0A7X2DAM6-F1
#
_cell.length_a   1.000
_cell.length_b   1.000
_cell.length_c   1.000
_cell.angle_alpha   90.00
_cell.angle_beta   90.00
_cell.angle_gamma   90.00
#
_symmetry.space_group_name_H-M   'P 1'
#
loop_
_entity.id
_entity.type
_entity.pdbx_description
1 polymer ?
#
loop_
_entity_poly.entity_id
_entity_poly.type
_entity_poly.pdbx_seq_one_letter_code
_entity_poly.pdbx_strand_id
1 'polypeptide(L)'
;ARLGVVVDGLKRIIDEYRPSLLGLETAFVRRDAPQAGLSLGKVLGVILLTAHQNKLDILEISPRQAKETLTGYGNASKEQIGRAVAKSLADAAAVALTAASIVATLRKK
;
A
#
# COMPACT_ATOMS: atom_id res chain seq x y z
N ALA A 1 -20.65 -3.75 -9.25
CA ALA A 1 -20.14 -2.44 -8.79
C ALA A 1 -18.64 -2.53 -8.53
N ARG A 2 -17.80 -1.63 -9.10
CA ARG A 2 -16.32 -1.76 -9.11
C ARG A 2 -15.67 -1.79 -7.71
N LEU A 3 -16.33 -1.21 -6.69
CA LEU A 3 -15.85 -1.23 -5.29
C LEU A 3 -15.95 -2.61 -4.63
N GLY A 4 -16.98 -3.42 -4.97
CA GLY A 4 -17.13 -4.77 -4.42
C GLY A 4 -15.93 -5.65 -4.76
N VAL A 5 -15.44 -5.58 -6.01
CA VAL A 5 -14.25 -6.30 -6.47
C VAL A 5 -13.00 -5.94 -5.64
N VAL A 6 -12.85 -4.66 -5.27
CA VAL A 6 -11.71 -4.21 -4.43
C VAL A 6 -11.82 -4.80 -3.04
N VAL A 7 -13.01 -4.76 -2.43
CA VAL A 7 -13.25 -5.31 -1.09
C VAL A 7 -13.02 -6.81 -1.07
N ASP A 8 -13.58 -7.54 -2.04
CA ASP A 8 -13.47 -9.00 -2.11
C ASP A 8 -12.02 -9.44 -2.35
N GLY A 9 -11.30 -8.73 -3.24
CA GLY A 9 -9.88 -8.95 -3.48
C GLY A 9 -9.03 -8.70 -2.23
N LEU A 10 -9.27 -7.59 -1.53
CA LEU A 10 -8.58 -7.26 -0.28
C LEU A 10 -8.86 -8.31 0.80
N LYS A 11 -10.12 -8.69 1.01
CA LYS A 11 -10.48 -9.73 1.98
C LYS A 11 -9.78 -11.05 1.71
N ARG A 12 -9.74 -11.48 0.44
CA ARG A 12 -9.01 -12.69 0.05
C ARG A 12 -7.53 -12.64 0.46
N ILE A 13 -6.86 -11.52 0.21
CA ILE A 13 -5.46 -11.32 0.60
C ILE A 13 -5.31 -11.34 2.13
N ILE A 14 -6.20 -10.67 2.86
CA ILE A 14 -6.18 -10.67 4.33
C ILE A 14 -6.37 -12.07 4.88
N ASP A 15 -7.30 -12.85 4.34
CA ASP A 15 -7.59 -14.20 4.81
C ASP A 15 -6.47 -15.18 4.50
N GLU A 16 -5.84 -15.05 3.33
CA GLU A 16 -4.73 -15.90 2.88
C GLU A 16 -3.45 -15.62 3.68
N TYR A 17 -3.07 -14.35 3.83
CA TYR A 17 -1.78 -13.97 4.40
C TYR A 17 -1.85 -13.54 5.88
N ARG A 18 -3.04 -13.29 6.44
CA ARG A 18 -3.23 -12.88 7.84
C ARG A 18 -2.26 -11.78 8.30
N PRO A 19 -2.18 -10.64 7.58
CA PRO A 19 -1.29 -9.57 8.01
C PRO A 19 -1.72 -8.94 9.32
N SER A 20 -0.78 -8.28 9.99
CA SER A 20 -1.07 -7.40 11.13
C SER A 20 -1.14 -5.92 10.73
N LEU A 21 -0.55 -5.54 9.60
CA LEU A 21 -0.39 -4.16 9.15
C LEU A 21 -0.80 -4.04 7.68
N LEU A 22 -1.41 -2.90 7.34
CA LEU A 22 -1.67 -2.41 5.99
C LEU A 22 -0.87 -1.13 5.74
N GLY A 23 0.08 -1.18 4.82
CA GLY A 23 0.74 0.02 4.28
C GLY A 23 -0.10 0.69 3.20
N LEU A 24 -0.38 1.99 3.34
CA LEU A 24 -1.08 2.83 2.35
C LEU A 24 -0.23 4.01 1.92
N GLU A 25 -0.22 4.26 0.61
CA GLU A 25 0.39 5.48 0.08
C GLU A 25 -0.57 6.66 0.27
N THR A 26 -0.07 7.77 0.80
CA THR A 26 -0.87 8.99 0.95
C THR A 26 -1.32 9.47 -0.43
N ALA A 27 -2.64 9.52 -0.63
CA ALA A 27 -3.22 9.96 -1.90
C ALA A 27 -3.13 11.48 -2.06
N PHE A 28 -2.65 11.92 -3.23
CA PHE A 28 -2.66 13.33 -3.61
C PHE A 28 -3.77 13.59 -4.63
N VAL A 29 -4.64 14.57 -4.33
CA VAL A 29 -5.69 15.01 -5.26
C VAL A 29 -5.21 16.28 -5.97
N ARG A 30 -5.16 16.23 -7.30
CA ARG A 30 -4.89 17.43 -8.10
C ARG A 30 -6.07 18.39 -8.03
N ARG A 31 -5.76 19.69 -7.86
CA ARG A 31 -6.76 20.76 -7.76
C ARG A 31 -7.67 20.86 -9.00
N ASP A 32 -7.17 20.51 -10.17
CA ASP A 32 -7.89 20.57 -11.45
C ASP A 32 -8.63 19.28 -11.82
N ALA A 33 -8.61 18.25 -10.96
CA ALA A 33 -9.28 16.97 -11.19
C ALA A 33 -10.10 16.48 -9.98
N PRO A 34 -11.10 17.25 -9.49
CA PRO A 34 -11.85 16.92 -8.28
C PRO A 34 -12.63 15.60 -8.40
N GLN A 35 -13.15 15.25 -9.58
CA GLN A 35 -13.88 13.99 -9.81
C GLN A 35 -12.98 12.75 -9.69
N ALA A 36 -11.71 12.87 -10.11
CA ALA A 36 -10.73 11.81 -9.91
C ALA A 36 -10.43 11.64 -8.42
N GLY A 37 -10.31 12.74 -7.67
CA GLY A 37 -10.17 12.74 -6.21
C GLY A 37 -11.33 12.07 -5.50
N LEU A 38 -12.57 12.40 -5.87
CA LEU A 38 -13.76 11.78 -5.29
C LEU A 38 -13.84 10.27 -5.57
N SER A 39 -13.47 9.87 -6.79
CA SER A 39 -13.41 8.45 -7.18
C SER A 39 -12.36 7.69 -6.38
N LEU A 40 -11.18 8.30 -6.17
CA LEU A 40 -10.12 7.74 -5.34
C LEU A 40 -10.55 7.64 -3.87
N GLY A 41 -11.19 8.68 -3.34
CA GLY A 41 -11.72 8.68 -1.96
C GLY A 41 -12.73 7.56 -1.70
N LYS A 42 -13.60 7.25 -2.66
CA LYS A 42 -14.53 6.11 -2.56
C LYS A 42 -13.79 4.77 -2.41
N VAL A 43 -12.71 4.58 -3.16
CA VAL A 43 -11.89 3.35 -3.11
C VAL A 43 -11.12 3.28 -1.79
N LEU A 44 -10.49 4.37 -1.36
CA LEU A 44 -9.77 4.43 -0.09
C LEU A 44 -10.71 4.18 1.10
N GLY A 45 -11.91 4.76 1.08
CA GLY A 45 -12.90 4.56 2.13
C GLY A 45 -13.25 3.08 2.33
N VAL A 46 -13.47 2.32 1.26
CA VAL A 46 -13.75 0.88 1.39
C VAL A 46 -12.52 0.06 1.81
N ILE A 47 -11.32 0.46 1.42
CA ILE A 47 -10.07 -0.19 1.86
C ILE A 47 -9.85 0.01 3.36
N LEU A 48 -9.95 1.25 3.84
CA LEU A 48 -9.78 1.60 5.25
C LEU A 48 -10.82 0.90 6.13
N LEU A 49 -12.09 0.90 5.70
CA LEU A 49 -13.15 0.18 6.41
C LEU A 49 -12.86 -1.31 6.50
N THR A 50 -12.44 -1.93 5.38
CA THR A 50 -12.14 -3.37 5.34
C THR A 50 -10.96 -3.71 6.24
N ALA A 51 -9.90 -2.89 6.24
CA ALA A 51 -8.75 -3.05 7.11
C ALA A 51 -9.15 -2.95 8.60
N HIS A 52 -9.94 -1.95 8.96
CA HIS A 52 -10.45 -1.78 10.32
C HIS A 52 -11.30 -2.98 10.78
N GLN A 53 -12.21 -3.47 9.93
CA GLN A 53 -13.03 -4.66 10.22
C GLN A 53 -12.19 -5.92 10.46
N ASN A 54 -11.03 -6.00 9.83
CA ASN A 54 -10.09 -7.10 9.98
C ASN A 54 -8.99 -6.83 11.02
N LYS A 55 -9.11 -5.75 11.80
CA LYS A 55 -8.17 -5.36 12.86
C LYS A 55 -6.73 -5.21 12.38
N LEU A 56 -6.55 -4.70 11.16
CA LEU A 56 -5.23 -4.34 10.66
C LEU A 56 -4.84 -2.96 11.16
N ASP A 57 -3.60 -2.82 11.62
CA ASP A 57 -2.98 -1.52 11.78
C ASP A 57 -2.82 -0.87 10.41
N ILE A 58 -2.88 0.47 10.34
CA ILE A 58 -2.74 1.21 9.08
C ILE A 58 -1.56 2.15 9.21
N LEU A 59 -0.63 2.08 8.25
CA LEU A 59 0.51 2.98 8.14
C LEU A 59 0.41 3.75 6.83
N GLU A 60 0.23 5.06 6.93
CA GLU A 60 0.22 5.96 5.78
C GLU A 60 1.61 6.52 5.50
N ILE A 61 2.00 6.49 4.23
CA ILE A 61 3.35 6.87 3.81
C ILE A 61 3.28 7.70 2.53
N SER A 62 3.94 8.85 2.52
CA SER A 62 3.99 9.66 1.31
C SER A 62 4.83 8.99 0.22
N PRO A 63 4.55 9.25 -1.07
CA PRO A 63 5.37 8.75 -2.18
C PRO A 63 6.86 9.04 -2.00
N ARG A 64 7.20 10.20 -1.44
CA ARG A 64 8.56 10.62 -1.15
C ARG A 64 9.21 9.75 -0.06
N GLN A 65 8.51 9.57 1.06
CA GLN A 65 8.99 8.69 2.14
C GLN A 65 9.17 7.26 1.65
N ALA A 66 8.26 6.75 0.81
CA ALA A 66 8.39 5.42 0.22
C ALA A 66 9.67 5.28 -0.62
N LYS A 67 10.00 6.30 -1.42
CA LYS A 67 11.23 6.33 -2.22
C LYS A 67 12.49 6.44 -1.35
N GLU A 68 12.48 7.32 -0.35
CA GLU A 68 13.59 7.50 0.59
C GLU A 68 13.88 6.19 1.34
N THR A 69 12.86 5.52 1.86
CA THR A 69 13.02 4.25 2.59
C THR A 69 13.60 3.14 1.72
N LEU A 70 13.19 3.05 0.45
CA LEU A 70 13.66 1.97 -0.43
C LEU A 70 15.02 2.22 -1.06
N THR A 71 15.32 3.46 -1.41
CA THR A 71 16.48 3.77 -2.27
C THR A 71 17.51 4.68 -1.61
N GLY A 72 17.20 5.24 -0.44
CA GLY A 72 18.01 6.27 0.23
C GLY A 72 17.81 7.68 -0.31
N TYR A 73 17.03 7.86 -1.40
CA TYR A 73 16.82 9.16 -2.04
C TYR A 73 15.36 9.36 -2.49
N GLY A 74 14.76 10.50 -2.14
CA GLY A 74 13.34 10.77 -2.41
C GLY A 74 12.95 10.96 -3.87
N ASN A 75 13.92 11.12 -4.77
CA ASN A 75 13.71 11.36 -6.20
C ASN A 75 13.99 10.13 -7.08
N ALA A 76 14.03 8.93 -6.51
CA ALA A 76 14.33 7.72 -7.27
C ALA A 76 13.37 7.45 -8.45
N SER A 77 13.94 6.96 -9.55
CA SER A 77 13.23 6.52 -10.75
C SER A 77 12.46 5.22 -10.52
N LYS A 78 11.52 4.88 -11.41
CA LYS A 78 10.78 3.62 -11.34
C LYS A 78 11.71 2.40 -11.44
N GLU A 79 12.76 2.46 -12.26
CA GLU A 79 13.74 1.37 -12.36
C GLU A 79 14.57 1.22 -11.08
N GLN A 80 14.92 2.34 -10.43
CA GLN A 80 15.66 2.31 -9.16
C GLN A 80 14.82 1.71 -8.04
N ILE A 81 13.53 2.06 -7.96
CA ILE A 81 12.59 1.46 -7.02
C ILE A 81 12.51 -0.05 -7.26
N GLY A 82 12.31 -0.49 -8.51
CA GLY A 82 12.21 -1.92 -8.84
C GLY A 82 13.45 -2.73 -8.43
N ARG A 83 14.65 -2.19 -8.64
CA ARG A 83 15.90 -2.83 -8.18
C ARG A 83 16.02 -2.89 -6.67
N ALA A 84 15.63 -1.81 -5.97
CA ALA A 84 15.64 -1.78 -4.51
C ALA A 84 14.66 -2.80 -3.92
N VAL A 85 13.44 -2.88 -4.47
CA VAL A 85 12.46 -3.91 -4.10
C VAL A 85 13.01 -5.32 -4.28
N ALA A 86 13.57 -5.62 -5.45
CA ALA A 86 14.12 -6.94 -5.73
C ALA A 86 15.24 -7.33 -4.76
N LYS A 87 16.10 -6.35 -4.40
CA LYS A 87 17.15 -6.54 -3.40
C LYS A 87 16.56 -6.80 -2.00
N SER A 88 15.61 -5.98 -1.55
CA SER A 88 14.96 -6.13 -0.24
C SER A 88 14.15 -7.42 -0.10
N LEU A 89 13.63 -7.98 -1.20
CA LEU A 89 12.92 -9.26 -1.20
C LEU A 89 13.88 -10.46 -1.23
N ALA A 90 15.05 -10.32 -1.85
CA ALA A 90 16.12 -11.32 -1.80
C ALA A 90 16.76 -11.41 -0.41
N ASP A 91 16.95 -10.25 0.23
CA ASP A 91 17.39 -10.11 1.62
C ASP A 91 16.15 -10.15 2.54
N ALA A 92 15.55 -11.32 2.74
CA ALA A 92 14.26 -11.55 3.41
C ALA A 92 14.08 -11.02 4.87
N ALA A 93 14.93 -10.12 5.35
CA ALA A 93 14.80 -9.37 6.60
C ALA A 93 14.24 -7.94 6.43
N ALA A 94 14.14 -7.39 5.20
CA ALA A 94 13.83 -5.97 4.97
C ALA A 94 12.58 -5.74 4.12
N VAL A 95 11.46 -6.40 4.42
CA VAL A 95 10.23 -6.23 3.63
C VAL A 95 9.22 -5.35 4.36
N ALA A 96 9.39 -4.03 4.22
CA ALA A 96 8.34 -3.06 4.42
C ALA A 96 8.43 -2.00 3.31
N LEU A 97 7.29 -1.76 2.65
CA LEU A 97 7.04 -0.82 1.55
C LEU A 97 7.47 -1.27 0.16
N THR A 98 6.52 -1.68 -0.67
CA THR A 98 6.68 -1.58 -2.13
C THR A 98 5.36 -1.15 -2.76
N ALA A 99 5.43 -0.13 -3.60
CA ALA A 99 4.29 0.54 -4.23
C ALA A 99 3.54 -0.39 -5.19
N ALA A 100 2.31 -0.76 -4.82
CA ALA A 100 1.13 -0.85 -5.69
C ALA A 100 -0.11 -1.41 -4.95
N SER A 101 0.02 -2.17 -3.87
CA SER A 101 -1.13 -2.81 -3.22
C SER A 101 -0.73 -3.25 -1.82
N ILE A 102 -1.62 -3.01 -0.86
CA ILE A 102 -1.79 -3.75 0.42
C ILE A 102 -0.53 -4.49 0.87
N VAL A 103 0.36 -3.80 1.60
CA VAL A 103 1.51 -4.45 2.22
C VAL A 103 1.03 -5.19 3.45
N ALA A 104 0.80 -6.49 3.28
CA ALA A 104 0.52 -7.45 4.33
C ALA A 104 1.84 -7.78 5.07
N THR A 105 2.03 -7.26 6.29
CA THR A 105 3.20 -7.67 7.12
C THR A 105 2.93 -9.05 7.70
N LEU A 106 3.61 -10.07 7.16
CA LEU A 106 3.66 -11.44 7.69
C LEU A 106 4.61 -11.48 8.89
N ARG A 107 4.06 -11.54 10.10
CA ARG A 107 4.80 -12.05 11.27
C ARG A 107 4.21 -13.40 11.64
N LYS A 108 4.82 -14.50 11.15
CA LYS A 108 4.65 -15.81 11.78
C LYS A 108 5.49 -15.83 13.06
N LYS A 109 4.86 -16.33 14.13
CA LYS A 109 5.33 -16.54 15.50
C LYS A 109 6.83 -16.45 15.74
#